data_AF-X1JI83-F1
#
_entry.id   AF-X1JI83-F1
#
_cell.length_a   1.000
_cell.length_b   1.000
_cell.length_c   1.000
_cell.angle_alpha   90.00
_cell.angle_beta   90.00
_cell.angle_gamma   90.00
#
_symmetry.space_group_name_H-M   'P 1'
#
loop_
_entity.id
_entity.type
_entity.pdbx_description
1 polymer ?
#
loop_
_entity_poly.entity_id
_entity_poly.type
_entity_poly.pdbx_seq_one_letter_code
_entity_poly.pdbx_strand_id
1 'polypeptide(L)' 'MEIFEKMAQYDYEQIVFCHDPSVNLKAIIVIHDTTLGAAL' A
#
# COMPACT_ATOMS: atom_id res chain seq x y z
N MET A 1 -1.44 11.58 11.95
CA MET A 1 -0.86 10.81 10.83
C MET A 1 -2.01 10.17 10.08
N GLU A 2 -2.45 10.84 9.02
CA GLU A 2 -3.76 10.66 8.42
C GLU A 2 -3.71 9.68 7.24
N ILE A 3 -3.09 8.51 7.42
CA ILE A 3 -2.95 7.51 6.34
C ILE A 3 -4.34 7.09 5.85
N PHE A 4 -5.26 6.77 6.77
CA PHE A 4 -6.61 6.38 6.41
C PHE A 4 -7.42 7.51 5.79
N GLU A 5 -7.23 8.76 6.21
CA GLU A 5 -7.94 9.89 5.61
C GLU A 5 -7.44 10.16 4.19
N LYS A 6 -6.13 10.04 3.95
CA LYS A 6 -5.58 10.11 2.59
C LYS A 6 -6.01 8.94 1.71
N MET A 7 -6.05 7.72 2.27
CA MET A 7 -6.57 6.57 1.54
C MET A 7 -8.03 6.79 1.13
N ALA A 8 -8.86 7.29 2.06
CA ALA A 8 -10.26 7.60 1.77
C ALA A 8 -10.42 8.76 0.78
N GLN A 9 -9.58 9.80 0.85
CA GLN A 9 -9.64 10.96 -0.05
C GLN A 9 -9.45 10.58 -1.52
N TYR A 10 -8.60 9.58 -1.79
CA TYR A 10 -8.22 9.17 -3.15
C TYR A 10 -8.65 7.73 -3.48
N ASP A 11 -9.46 7.11 -2.62
CA ASP A 11 -9.97 5.75 -2.78
C ASP A 11 -8.89 4.67 -2.99
N TYR A 12 -7.79 4.76 -2.24
CA TYR A 12 -6.76 3.71 -2.26
C TYR A 12 -7.27 2.42 -1.62
N GLU A 13 -7.14 1.30 -2.35
CA GLU A 13 -7.55 -0.02 -1.87
C GLU A 13 -6.66 -0.57 -0.74
N GLN A 14 -5.34 -0.45 -0.84
CA GLN A 14 -4.45 -1.14 0.10
C GLN A 14 -3.08 -0.47 0.28
N ILE A 15 -2.56 -0.57 1.52
CA ILE A 15 -1.16 -0.32 1.85
C ILE A 15 -0.63 -1.54 2.62
N VAL A 16 0.47 -2.12 2.14
CA VAL A 16 1.13 -3.28 2.78
C VAL A 16 2.52 -2.87 3.24
N PHE A 17 2.80 -3.07 4.52
CA PHE A 17 4.11 -2.86 5.12
C PHE A 17 4.87 -4.18 5.15
N CYS A 18 5.98 -4.25 4.42
CA CYS A 18 6.85 -5.42 4.36
C CYS A 18 8.13 -5.13 5.15
N HIS A 19 8.40 -5.96 6.15
CA HIS A 19 9.60 -5.84 6.97
C HIS A 19 10.22 -7.22 7.15
N ASP A 20 11.47 -7.38 6.72
CA ASP A 20 12.28 -8.56 6.99
C ASP A 20 13.64 -8.12 7.57
N PRO A 21 13.82 -8.22 8.90
CA PRO A 21 15.08 -7.87 9.56
C PRO A 21 16.27 -8.70 9.11
N SER A 22 16.07 -9.95 8.70
CA SER A 22 17.16 -10.88 8.35
C SER A 22 17.94 -10.42 7.11
N VAL A 23 17.26 -9.69 6.22
CA VAL A 23 17.82 -9.08 5.01
C VAL A 23 17.75 -7.55 5.04
N ASN A 24 17.38 -6.96 6.17
CA ASN A 24 17.13 -5.52 6.34
C ASN A 24 16.15 -4.94 5.29
N LEU A 25 15.16 -5.73 4.86
CA LEU A 25 14.12 -5.28 3.95
C LEU A 25 13.14 -4.38 4.70
N LYS A 26 12.92 -3.19 4.16
CA LYS A 26 11.87 -2.26 4.54
C LYS A 26 11.22 -1.76 3.26
N ALA A 27 10.01 -2.23 2.99
CA ALA A 27 9.27 -1.88 1.79
C ALA A 27 7.81 -1.55 2.13
N ILE A 28 7.21 -0.69 1.32
CA ILE A 28 5.80 -0.35 1.38
C ILE A 28 5.25 -0.58 -0.02
N ILE A 29 4.23 -1.41 -0.14
CA ILE A 29 3.49 -1.64 -1.38
C ILE A 29 2.16 -0.89 -1.24
N VAL A 30 1.83 -0.07 -2.23
CA VAL A 30 0.58 0.68 -2.29
C VAL A 30 -0.19 0.24 -3.52
N ILE A 31 -1.45 -0.16 -3.34
CA ILE A 31 -2.37 -0.49 -4.42
C ILE A 31 -3.44 0.59 -4.44
N HIS A 32 -3.52 1.31 -5.55
CA HIS A 32 -4.52 2.37 -5.73
C HIS A 32 -5.86 1.77 -6.12
N ASP A 33 -5.91 1.00 -7.21
CA ASP A 33 -7.15 0.48 -7.79
C ASP A 33 -6.85 -0.81 -8.56
N THR A 34 -7.70 -1.84 -8.40
CA THR A 34 -7.64 -3.13 -9.10
C THR A 34 -8.89 -3.39 -9.95
N THR A 35 -9.74 -2.38 -10.17
CA THR A 35 -10.99 -2.47 -10.95
C THR A 35 -10.80 -3.08 -12.33
N LEU A 36 -9.71 -2.75 -13.02
CA LEU A 36 -9.41 -3.25 -14.38
C LEU A 36 -8.55 -4.52 -14.39
N GLY A 37 -8.14 -5.03 -13.23
CA GLY A 37 -7.30 -6.21 -13.09
C GLY A 37 -6.17 -6.03 -12.06
N ALA A 38 -5.20 -6.93 -12.11
CA ALA A 38 -4.08 -6.92 -11.17
C ALA A 38 -3.24 -5.62 -11.31
N ALA A 39 -2.89 -5.02 -10.18
CA ALA A 39 -1.94 -3.91 -10.12
C ALA A 39 -0.54 -4.40 -10.52
N LEU A 40 0.07 -3.73 -11.50
CA LEU A 40 1.40 -4.04 -12.05
C LEU A 40 2.33 -2.82 -11.97
#